data_AF-A0A537MU96-F1
#
_entry.id   AF-A0A537MU96-F1
#
_cell.length_a   1.000
_cell.length_b   1.000
_cell.length_c   1.000
_cell.angle_alpha   90.00
_cell.angle_beta   90.00
_cell.angle_gamma   90.00
#
_symmetry.space_group_name_H-M   'P 1'
#
loop_
_entity.id
_entity.type
_entity.pdbx_description
1 polymer ?
#
loop_
_entity_poly.entity_id
_entity_poly.type
_entity_poly.pdbx_seq_one_letter_code
_entity_poly.pdbx_strand_id
1 'polypeptide(L)'
;MSQYMKQQPKFVQGHLGVARALASGEALVSFDMVVSSTLAVQREGGKIALAGPSDDYLPIFFSAEAIFKDAPHPNAAKLYVSWFLSKAWQSQTGVYSSRSDVPPPAGLPPLSVFRLEERYAEFVSNELQLADLRRRFESYTGPVTNAGGVR
;
A
#
# COMPACT_ATOMS: atom_id res chain seq x y z
N MET A 1 -7.07 -19.13 -4.79
CA MET A 1 -8.27 -18.39 -5.22
C MET A 1 -9.55 -19.21 -5.16
N SER A 2 -9.68 -20.39 -5.76
CA SER A 2 -10.95 -21.15 -5.75
C SER A 2 -11.53 -21.41 -4.35
N GLN A 3 -10.68 -21.73 -3.36
CA GLN A 3 -11.12 -21.89 -1.96
C GLN A 3 -11.54 -20.56 -1.31
N TYR A 4 -10.86 -19.47 -1.64
CA TYR A 4 -11.18 -18.13 -1.13
C TYR A 4 -12.52 -17.63 -1.67
N MET A 5 -12.82 -17.88 -2.95
CA MET A 5 -14.08 -17.46 -3.57
C MET A 5 -15.31 -18.12 -2.95
N LYS A 6 -15.17 -19.27 -2.26
CA LYS A 6 -16.26 -19.88 -1.48
C LYS A 6 -16.73 -18.99 -0.31
N GLN A 7 -15.89 -18.06 0.15
CA GLN A 7 -16.23 -17.07 1.17
C GLN A 7 -17.05 -15.89 0.62
N GLN A 8 -17.34 -15.88 -0.68
CA GLN A 8 -18.07 -14.81 -1.37
C GLN A 8 -17.50 -13.40 -1.05
N PRO A 9 -16.19 -13.18 -1.27
CA PRO A 9 -15.56 -11.91 -0.93
C PRO A 9 -16.14 -10.76 -1.75
N LYS A 10 -16.21 -9.58 -1.14
CA LYS A 10 -16.56 -8.33 -1.83
C LYS A 10 -15.30 -7.68 -2.38
N PHE A 11 -15.21 -7.56 -3.71
CA PHE A 11 -14.18 -6.79 -4.36
C PHE A 11 -14.61 -5.33 -4.46
N VAL A 12 -13.75 -4.42 -4.01
CA VAL A 12 -13.97 -2.98 -4.08
C VAL A 12 -12.75 -2.32 -4.71
N GLN A 13 -12.95 -1.19 -5.35
CA GLN A 13 -11.84 -0.44 -5.91
C GLN A 13 -11.29 0.57 -4.89
N GLY A 14 -9.98 0.47 -4.63
CA GLY A 14 -9.24 1.41 -3.79
C GLY A 14 -9.25 1.05 -2.30
N HIS A 15 -8.06 1.14 -1.68
CA HIS A 15 -7.87 0.76 -0.27
C HIS A 15 -8.65 1.60 0.74
N LEU A 16 -8.98 2.85 0.42
CA LEU A 16 -9.81 3.70 1.30
C LEU A 16 -11.24 3.14 1.44
N GLY A 17 -11.78 2.56 0.37
CA GLY A 17 -13.09 1.90 0.40
C GLY A 17 -13.07 0.68 1.32
N VAL A 18 -12.02 -0.13 1.23
CA VAL A 18 -11.82 -1.28 2.13
C VAL A 18 -11.74 -0.83 3.59
N ALA A 19 -10.93 0.19 3.90
CA ALA A 19 -10.76 0.72 5.25
C ALA A 19 -12.10 1.18 5.88
N ARG A 20 -12.93 1.87 5.10
CA ARG A 20 -14.25 2.36 5.53
C ARG A 20 -15.26 1.24 5.73
N ALA A 21 -15.26 0.22 4.85
CA ALA A 21 -16.11 -0.96 5.01
C ALA A 21 -15.78 -1.71 6.31
N LEU A 22 -14.49 -1.84 6.65
CA LEU A 22 -14.07 -2.42 7.93
C LEU A 22 -14.50 -1.55 9.12
N ALA A 23 -14.30 -0.23 9.05
CA ALA A 23 -14.57 0.67 10.17
C ALA A 23 -16.06 0.85 10.49
N SER A 24 -16.92 0.70 9.48
CA SER A 24 -18.37 0.71 9.65
C SER A 24 -18.96 -0.62 10.10
N GLY A 25 -18.16 -1.71 10.07
CA GLY A 25 -18.63 -3.06 10.34
C GLY A 25 -19.35 -3.73 9.16
N GLU A 26 -19.34 -3.11 7.96
CA GLU A 26 -19.85 -3.72 6.74
C GLU A 26 -19.02 -4.95 6.34
N ALA A 27 -17.70 -4.92 6.58
CA ALA A 27 -16.79 -6.03 6.40
C ALA A 27 -16.05 -6.33 7.71
N LEU A 28 -15.70 -7.59 7.93
CA LEU A 28 -15.03 -8.02 9.16
C LEU A 28 -13.50 -7.97 9.06
N VAL A 29 -12.93 -8.39 7.92
CA VAL A 29 -11.48 -8.53 7.73
C VAL A 29 -11.11 -8.39 6.25
N SER A 30 -9.93 -7.84 5.99
CA SER A 30 -9.28 -7.84 4.67
C SER A 30 -7.78 -8.08 4.84
N PHE A 31 -7.17 -8.72 3.84
CA PHE A 31 -5.72 -8.82 3.68
C PHE A 31 -5.19 -7.89 2.59
N ASP A 32 -6.06 -7.16 1.90
CA ASP A 32 -5.70 -6.11 0.93
C ASP A 32 -5.91 -4.74 1.59
N MET A 33 -4.88 -4.28 2.30
CA MET A 33 -4.90 -3.02 3.05
C MET A 33 -3.55 -2.32 2.92
N VAL A 34 -3.58 -0.99 2.95
CA VAL A 34 -2.37 -0.16 3.06
C VAL A 34 -2.43 0.66 4.35
N VAL A 35 -1.28 0.77 5.01
CA VAL A 35 -1.14 1.47 6.30
C VAL A 35 -1.71 2.88 6.24
N SER A 36 -1.43 3.64 5.18
CA SER A 36 -1.90 5.02 5.02
C SER A 36 -3.43 5.17 5.07
N SER A 37 -4.16 4.29 4.38
CA SER A 37 -5.64 4.34 4.35
C SER A 37 -6.24 3.96 5.69
N THR A 38 -5.69 2.94 6.35
CA THR A 38 -6.12 2.53 7.69
C THR A 38 -5.90 3.64 8.72
N LEU A 39 -4.70 4.23 8.74
CA LEU A 39 -4.38 5.30 9.67
C LEU A 39 -5.19 6.58 9.39
N ALA A 40 -5.56 6.85 8.13
CA ALA A 40 -6.47 7.93 7.80
C ALA A 40 -7.85 7.72 8.45
N VAL A 41 -8.43 6.53 8.28
CA VAL A 41 -9.73 6.20 8.88
C VAL A 41 -9.68 6.15 10.42
N GLN A 42 -8.59 5.68 11.01
CA GLN A 42 -8.42 5.72 12.48
C GLN A 42 -8.38 7.16 13.02
N ARG A 43 -7.70 8.10 12.32
CA ARG A 43 -7.67 9.52 12.69
C ARG A 43 -9.06 10.17 12.63
N GLU A 44 -9.94 9.68 11.76
CA GLU A 44 -11.34 10.08 11.67
C GLU A 44 -12.24 9.40 12.73
N GLY A 45 -11.66 8.61 13.65
CA GLY A 45 -12.38 7.91 14.71
C GLY A 45 -12.86 6.50 14.36
N GLY A 46 -12.48 5.98 13.19
CA GLY A 46 -12.81 4.62 12.76
C GLY A 46 -12.17 3.54 13.63
N LYS A 47 -12.94 2.51 13.98
CA LYS A 47 -12.49 1.40 14.84
C LYS A 47 -12.02 0.21 14.00
N ILE A 48 -10.80 0.30 13.51
CA ILE A 48 -10.11 -0.76 12.76
C ILE A 48 -8.71 -0.96 13.31
N ALA A 49 -8.15 -2.15 13.13
CA ALA A 49 -6.79 -2.48 13.56
C ALA A 49 -5.98 -3.09 12.41
N LEU A 50 -4.66 -2.89 12.46
CA LEU A 50 -3.72 -3.57 11.59
C LEU A 50 -3.08 -4.72 12.36
N ALA A 51 -2.92 -5.85 11.67
CA ALA A 51 -2.15 -6.99 12.16
C ALA A 51 -1.23 -7.47 11.03
N GLY A 52 0.00 -7.83 11.38
CA GLY A 52 0.93 -8.47 10.45
C GLY A 52 0.89 -10.00 10.60
N PRO A 53 1.28 -10.75 9.55
CA PRO A 53 1.31 -12.20 9.59
C PRO A 53 2.40 -12.72 10.55
N SER A 54 2.14 -13.85 11.24
CA SER A 54 3.13 -14.56 12.06
C SER A 54 4.02 -15.48 11.21
N ASP A 55 3.42 -16.17 10.23
CA ASP A 55 4.06 -17.28 9.53
C ASP A 55 4.16 -17.09 8.01
N ASP A 56 3.50 -16.05 7.48
CA ASP A 56 3.48 -15.70 6.06
C ASP A 56 4.34 -14.46 5.78
N TYR A 57 4.67 -14.25 4.51
CA TYR A 57 5.37 -13.06 4.07
C TYR A 57 4.43 -11.85 4.06
N LEU A 58 4.90 -10.73 4.60
CA LEU A 58 4.26 -9.43 4.51
C LEU A 58 4.68 -8.76 3.19
N PRO A 59 3.76 -8.50 2.25
CA PRO A 59 4.07 -7.73 1.06
C PRO A 59 4.48 -6.30 1.43
N ILE A 60 5.65 -5.88 0.95
CA ILE A 60 6.10 -4.50 1.04
C ILE A 60 6.28 -3.94 -0.37
N PHE A 61 5.90 -2.68 -0.56
CA PHE A 61 6.19 -1.94 -1.77
C PHE A 61 6.82 -0.61 -1.38
N PHE A 62 7.66 -0.09 -2.26
CA PHE A 62 8.32 1.19 -2.07
C PHE A 62 7.85 2.17 -3.15
N SER A 63 7.79 3.44 -2.78
CA SER A 63 7.67 4.53 -3.74
C SER A 63 9.08 5.05 -4.04
N ALA A 64 9.39 5.24 -5.32
CA ALA A 64 10.63 5.84 -5.75
C ALA A 64 10.37 7.28 -6.19
N GLU A 65 11.24 8.20 -5.78
CA GLU A 65 11.26 9.59 -6.23
C GLU A 65 12.43 9.79 -7.18
N ALA A 66 12.18 10.42 -8.33
CA ALA A 66 13.19 10.63 -9.37
C ALA A 66 13.12 12.06 -9.93
N ILE A 67 14.28 12.59 -10.33
CA ILE A 67 14.39 13.87 -11.01
C ILE A 67 14.70 13.58 -12.48
N PHE A 68 13.87 14.07 -13.40
CA PHE A 68 14.15 13.98 -14.83
C PHE A 68 15.46 14.69 -15.16
N LYS A 69 16.24 14.08 -16.06
CA LYS A 69 17.55 14.62 -16.51
C LYS A 69 17.44 16.06 -17.01
N ASP A 70 16.39 16.35 -17.76
CA ASP A 70 16.13 17.65 -18.39
C ASP A 70 15.03 18.45 -17.65
N ALA A 71 14.89 18.25 -16.33
CA ALA A 71 13.93 19.00 -15.54
C ALA A 71 14.16 20.52 -15.71
N PRO A 72 13.12 21.33 -15.99
CA PRO A 72 13.27 22.77 -16.26
C PRO A 72 13.78 23.55 -15.04
N HIS A 73 13.62 22.99 -13.84
CA HIS A 73 14.05 23.57 -12.57
C HIS A 73 14.81 22.53 -11.73
N PRO A 74 16.03 22.12 -12.11
CA PRO A 74 16.73 21.00 -11.48
C PRO A 74 17.09 21.28 -10.02
N ASN A 75 17.37 22.54 -9.67
CA ASN A 75 17.65 22.92 -8.28
C ASN A 75 16.38 22.87 -7.39
N ALA A 76 15.23 23.28 -7.93
CA ALA A 76 13.96 23.15 -7.21
C ALA A 76 13.56 21.69 -7.01
N ALA A 77 13.77 20.84 -8.03
CA ALA A 77 13.54 19.40 -7.92
C ALA A 77 14.44 18.75 -6.85
N LYS A 78 15.73 19.11 -6.81
CA LYS A 78 16.66 18.65 -5.76
C LYS A 78 16.24 19.10 -4.37
N LEU A 79 15.80 20.35 -4.23
CA LEU A 79 15.29 20.88 -2.98
C LEU A 79 14.05 20.11 -2.51
N TYR A 80 13.11 19.85 -3.42
CA TYR A 80 11.90 19.08 -3.12
C TYR A 80 12.24 17.66 -2.65
N VAL A 81 13.04 16.90 -3.40
CA VAL A 81 13.41 15.52 -3.01
C VAL A 81 14.17 15.51 -1.67
N SER A 82 15.04 16.50 -1.45
CA SER A 82 15.79 16.64 -0.19
C SER A 82 14.86 16.94 1.00
N TRP A 83 13.85 17.81 0.81
CA TRP A 83 12.82 18.08 1.81
C TRP A 83 11.93 16.86 2.05
N PHE A 84 11.49 16.18 0.98
CA PHE A 84 10.63 14.99 1.05
C PHE A 84 11.31 13.83 1.79
N LEU A 85 12.63 13.65 1.60
CA LEU A 85 13.41 12.63 2.32
C LEU A 85 14.02 13.14 3.63
N SER A 86 13.71 14.37 4.04
CA SER A 86 14.18 14.92 5.31
C SER A 86 13.57 14.14 6.47
N LYS A 87 14.32 14.01 7.57
CA LYS A 87 13.83 13.38 8.80
C LYS A 87 12.56 14.05 9.30
N ALA A 88 12.54 15.39 9.30
CA ALA A 88 11.41 16.18 9.78
C ALA A 88 10.11 15.85 9.04
N TRP A 89 10.15 15.81 7.71
CA TRP A 89 8.98 15.45 6.91
C TRP A 89 8.62 13.97 7.09
N GLN A 90 9.60 13.07 6.98
CA GLN A 90 9.37 11.62 7.08
C GLN A 90 8.75 11.22 8.42
N SER A 91 9.15 11.86 9.53
CA SER A 91 8.55 11.65 10.86
C SER A 91 7.10 12.13 10.99
N GLN A 92 6.59 12.96 10.08
CA GLN A 92 5.23 13.48 10.12
C GLN A 92 4.25 12.71 9.22
N THR A 93 4.75 11.89 8.30
CA THR A 93 3.91 11.18 7.31
C THR A 93 2.97 10.16 7.94
N GLY A 94 3.31 9.66 9.14
CA GLY A 94 2.53 8.63 9.83
C GLY A 94 2.62 7.25 9.17
N VAL A 95 3.45 7.03 8.16
CA VAL A 95 3.69 5.72 7.54
C VAL A 95 5.13 5.27 7.74
N TYR A 96 5.44 4.02 7.40
CA TYR A 96 6.83 3.54 7.48
C TYR A 96 7.73 4.36 6.56
N SER A 97 8.80 4.91 7.13
CA SER A 97 9.82 5.64 6.40
C SER A 97 10.88 4.69 5.83
N SER A 98 11.47 5.06 4.71
CA SER A 98 12.68 4.42 4.18
C SER A 98 13.95 4.79 4.98
N ARG A 99 13.86 5.78 5.87
CA ARG A 99 14.97 6.18 6.74
C ARG A 99 15.08 5.26 7.95
N SER A 100 16.29 4.75 8.21
CA SER A 100 16.59 3.94 9.40
C SER A 100 16.56 4.73 10.72
N ASP A 101 16.65 6.06 10.67
CA ASP A 101 16.66 6.95 11.84
C ASP A 101 15.28 7.57 12.16
N VAL A 102 14.22 7.09 11.48
CA VAL A 102 12.82 7.45 11.75
C VAL A 102 12.13 6.23 12.37
N PRO A 103 11.50 6.37 13.55
CA PRO A 103 10.81 5.25 14.18
C PRO A 103 9.59 4.79 13.37
N PRO A 104 9.10 3.57 13.60
CA PRO A 104 7.84 3.08 13.03
C PRO A 104 6.66 4.00 13.36
N PRO A 105 5.55 3.94 12.58
CA PRO A 105 4.31 4.61 12.92
C PRO A 105 3.83 4.24 14.34
N ALA A 106 3.22 5.21 15.03
CA ALA A 106 2.71 5.01 16.37
C ALA A 106 1.76 3.80 16.45
N GLY A 107 2.01 2.89 17.40
CA GLY A 107 1.20 1.69 17.61
C GLY A 107 1.51 0.53 16.66
N LEU A 108 2.44 0.68 15.72
CA LEU A 108 2.88 -0.41 14.83
C LEU A 108 4.32 -0.87 15.17
N PRO A 109 4.62 -2.17 15.07
CA PRO A 109 5.98 -2.67 15.30
C PRO A 109 6.92 -2.28 14.15
N PRO A 110 8.25 -2.34 14.35
CA PRO A 110 9.21 -2.17 13.25
C PRO A 110 9.06 -3.28 12.21
N LEU A 111 9.29 -2.97 10.92
CA LEU A 111 9.15 -3.96 9.84
C LEU A 111 10.07 -5.18 9.99
N SER A 112 11.20 -5.02 10.70
CA SER A 112 12.16 -6.10 10.96
C SER A 112 11.62 -7.26 11.79
N VAL A 113 10.44 -7.14 12.42
CA VAL A 113 9.80 -8.27 13.11
C VAL A 113 9.06 -9.22 12.16
N PHE A 114 8.78 -8.77 10.94
CA PHE A 114 8.03 -9.55 9.95
C PHE A 114 8.97 -10.21 8.93
N ARG A 115 8.49 -11.30 8.33
CA ARG A 115 9.09 -11.85 7.11
C ARG A 115 8.64 -11.00 5.94
N LEU A 116 9.54 -10.25 5.32
CA LEU A 116 9.19 -9.33 4.25
C LEU A 116 9.29 -10.03 2.89
N GLU A 117 8.33 -9.77 1.99
CA GLU A 117 8.47 -10.14 0.57
C GLU A 117 9.30 -9.08 -0.15
N GLU A 118 10.59 -9.34 -0.30
CA GLU A 118 11.57 -8.37 -0.82
C GLU A 118 11.61 -8.31 -2.35
N ARG A 119 10.95 -9.25 -3.05
CA ARG A 119 11.01 -9.36 -4.53
C ARG A 119 10.00 -8.47 -5.25
N TYR A 120 9.45 -7.46 -4.58
CA TYR A 120 8.45 -6.58 -5.19
C TYR A 120 8.95 -5.93 -6.50
N ALA A 121 10.20 -5.47 -6.55
CA ALA A 121 10.78 -4.84 -7.73
C ALA A 121 10.86 -5.81 -8.93
N GLU A 122 11.33 -7.03 -8.69
CA GLU A 122 11.39 -8.10 -9.70
C GLU A 122 9.98 -8.45 -10.18
N PHE A 123 9.05 -8.62 -9.25
CA PHE A 123 7.65 -8.93 -9.54
C PHE A 123 6.99 -7.88 -10.44
N VAL A 124 7.12 -6.59 -10.11
CA VAL A 124 6.48 -5.52 -10.89
C VAL A 124 7.17 -5.23 -12.23
N SER A 125 8.42 -5.68 -12.39
CA SER A 125 9.16 -5.52 -13.65
C SER A 125 8.91 -6.67 -14.64
N ASN A 126 8.24 -7.75 -14.22
CA ASN A 126 7.93 -8.89 -15.07
C ASN A 126 6.56 -8.71 -15.76
N GLU A 127 6.54 -8.01 -16.90
CA GLU A 127 5.31 -7.67 -17.63
C GLU A 127 4.48 -8.90 -18.04
N LEU A 128 5.14 -9.98 -18.48
CA LEU A 128 4.46 -11.21 -18.91
C LEU A 128 3.75 -11.89 -17.73
N GLN A 129 4.44 -12.00 -16.59
CA GLN A 129 3.86 -12.55 -15.38
C GLN A 129 2.70 -11.69 -14.87
N LEU A 130 2.84 -10.36 -14.89
CA LEU A 130 1.77 -9.45 -14.48
C LEU A 130 0.53 -9.56 -15.38
N ALA A 131 0.72 -9.63 -16.70
CA ALA A 131 -0.38 -9.81 -17.65
C ALA A 131 -1.12 -11.13 -17.42
N ASP A 132 -0.37 -12.23 -17.17
CA ASP A 132 -0.97 -13.53 -16.88
C ASP A 132 -1.75 -13.52 -15.55
N LEU A 133 -1.15 -12.98 -14.49
CA LEU A 133 -1.79 -12.87 -13.19
C LEU A 133 -3.05 -12.01 -13.26
N ARG A 134 -3.02 -10.85 -13.94
CA ARG A 134 -4.22 -10.00 -14.11
C ARG A 134 -5.36 -10.77 -14.76
N ARG A 135 -5.13 -11.43 -15.89
CA ARG A 135 -6.16 -12.25 -16.57
C ARG A 135 -6.71 -13.32 -15.64
N ARG A 136 -5.82 -14.00 -14.89
CA ARG A 136 -6.22 -15.02 -13.94
C ARG A 136 -7.06 -14.44 -12.80
N PHE A 137 -6.69 -13.31 -12.21
CA PHE A 137 -7.47 -12.67 -11.14
C PHE A 137 -8.82 -12.14 -11.65
N GLU A 138 -8.87 -11.51 -12.81
CA GLU A 138 -10.12 -11.06 -13.45
C GLU A 138 -11.10 -12.21 -13.69
N SER A 139 -10.61 -13.42 -13.98
CA SER A 139 -11.48 -14.59 -14.09
C SER A 139 -12.23 -14.94 -12.79
N TYR A 140 -11.74 -14.48 -11.64
CA TYR A 140 -12.40 -14.63 -10.33
C TYR A 140 -13.18 -13.39 -9.91
N THR A 141 -12.64 -12.20 -10.16
CA THR A 141 -13.20 -10.94 -9.63
C THR A 141 -14.20 -10.28 -10.58
N GLY A 142 -14.21 -10.68 -11.85
CA GLY A 142 -14.77 -9.88 -12.94
C GLY A 142 -13.85 -8.70 -13.30
N PRO A 143 -14.20 -7.96 -14.37
CA PRO A 143 -13.43 -6.80 -14.81
C PRO A 143 -13.55 -5.64 -13.82
N VAL A 144 -12.57 -4.75 -13.81
CA VAL A 144 -12.63 -3.50 -13.07
C VAL A 144 -13.74 -2.62 -13.67
N THR A 145 -14.75 -2.30 -12.86
CA THR A 145 -15.96 -1.58 -13.33
C THR A 145 -15.79 -0.07 -13.43
N ASN A 146 -14.82 0.48 -12.70
CA ASN A 146 -14.50 1.91 -12.69
C ASN A 146 -13.11 2.11 -13.30
N ALA A 147 -13.04 2.37 -14.60
CA ALA A 147 -11.78 2.50 -15.32
C ALA A 147 -10.98 3.79 -15.00
N GLY A 148 -11.41 4.60 -14.02
CA GLY A 148 -10.62 5.69 -13.43
C GLY A 148 -9.89 6.55 -14.45
N GLY A 149 -10.62 7.24 -15.33
CA GLY A 149 -10.05 8.35 -16.09
C GLY A 149 -9.87 9.54 -15.14
N VAL A 150 -8.62 9.90 -14.86
CA VAL A 150 -8.32 11.21 -14.26
C VAL A 150 -8.88 12.26 -15.22
N ARG A 151 -9.88 13.02 -14.78
CA ARG A 151 -10.16 14.34 -15.35
C ARG A 151 -9.34 15.36 -14.59
#